data_AF-A0A353A3G3-F1
#
_entry.id   AF-A0A353A3G3-F1
#
_cell.length_a   1.000
_cell.length_b   1.000
_cell.length_c   1.000
_cell.angle_alpha   90.00
_cell.angle_beta   90.00
_cell.angle_gamma   90.00
#
_symmetry.space_group_name_H-M   'P 1'
#
loop_
_entity.id
_entity.type
_entity.pdbx_description
1 polymer ?
#
loop_
_entity_poly.entity_id
_entity_poly.type
_entity_poly.pdbx_seq_one_letter_code
_entity_poly.pdbx_strand_id
1 'polypeptide(L)'
;MTRMPLLQGLGGQDLARLEEAHGLDVECIPQSHTPLLKQGNACTHLILVADGILRRTHTTDDGCLSLSALVHTPVALEPENLYG
;
A
#
# COMPACT_ATOMS: atom_id res chain seq x y z
N MET A 1 15.54 -5.17 -7.54
CA MET A 1 14.36 -5.28 -6.65
C MET A 1 14.63 -4.50 -5.39
N THR A 2 13.90 -3.40 -5.19
CA THR A 2 13.97 -2.56 -3.98
C THR A 2 13.68 -3.45 -2.75
N ARG A 3 14.48 -3.35 -1.69
CA ARG A 3 14.33 -4.16 -0.47
C ARG A 3 13.03 -3.78 0.25
N MET A 4 11.92 -4.43 -0.13
CA MET A 4 10.66 -4.33 0.58
C MET A 4 10.83 -4.87 2.00
N PRO A 5 10.53 -4.09 3.06
CA PRO A 5 10.67 -4.55 4.45
C PRO A 5 9.96 -5.88 4.71
N LEU A 6 8.72 -6.04 4.21
CA LEU A 6 7.93 -7.26 4.40
C LEU A 6 8.48 -8.50 3.66
N LEU A 7 9.26 -8.30 2.60
CA LEU A 7 9.82 -9.40 1.80
C LEU A 7 11.31 -9.61 2.10
N GLN A 8 11.83 -9.00 3.17
CA GLN A 8 13.22 -9.19 3.58
C GLN A 8 13.47 -10.65 3.96
N GLY A 9 14.54 -11.22 3.42
CA GLY A 9 14.94 -12.61 3.69
C GLY A 9 14.31 -13.64 2.74
N LEU A 10 13.34 -13.26 1.91
CA LEU A 10 12.82 -14.13 0.86
C LEU A 10 13.82 -14.22 -0.31
N GLY A 11 14.10 -15.45 -0.72
CA GLY A 11 14.88 -15.70 -1.94
C GLY A 11 14.01 -15.57 -3.20
N GLY A 12 14.66 -15.59 -4.36
CA GLY A 12 13.94 -15.54 -5.65
C GLY A 12 12.94 -16.69 -5.84
N GLN A 13 13.23 -17.88 -5.31
CA GLN A 13 12.31 -19.03 -5.37
C GLN A 13 11.08 -18.84 -4.47
N ASP A 14 11.22 -18.18 -3.33
CA ASP A 14 10.11 -17.93 -2.42
C ASP A 14 9.16 -16.88 -3.01
N LEU A 15 9.72 -15.85 -3.65
CA LEU A 15 8.94 -14.85 -4.38
C LEU A 15 8.17 -15.48 -5.54
N ALA A 16 8.80 -16.32 -6.36
CA ALA A 16 8.12 -17.01 -7.45
C ALA A 16 6.96 -17.89 -6.96
N ARG A 17 7.13 -18.58 -5.82
CA ARG A 17 6.05 -19.36 -5.20
C ARG A 17 4.91 -18.48 -4.67
N LEU A 18 5.24 -17.30 -4.14
CA LEU A 18 4.23 -16.33 -3.68
C LEU A 18 3.40 -15.82 -4.86
N GLU A 19 4.07 -15.50 -5.97
CA GLU A 19 3.44 -15.08 -7.23
C GLU A 19 2.50 -16.16 -7.77
N GLU A 20 2.94 -17.43 -7.78
CA GLU A 20 2.13 -18.57 -8.24
C GLU A 20 0.94 -18.89 -7.32
N ALA A 21 1.11 -18.80 -6.01
CA ALA A 21 0.09 -19.21 -5.04
C ALA A 21 -1.00 -18.16 -4.80
N HIS A 22 -0.65 -16.88 -4.88
CA HIS A 22 -1.53 -15.79 -4.48
C HIS A 22 -1.87 -14.81 -5.60
N GLY A 23 -1.17 -14.87 -6.74
CA GLY A 23 -1.33 -13.91 -7.83
C GLY A 23 -0.78 -12.55 -7.42
N LEU A 24 0.42 -12.22 -7.87
CA LEU A 24 1.01 -10.90 -7.66
C LEU A 24 0.78 -10.05 -8.91
N ASP A 25 -0.11 -9.06 -8.80
CA ASP A 25 -0.28 -8.06 -9.84
C ASP A 25 0.64 -6.87 -9.58
N VAL A 26 1.44 -6.51 -10.58
CA VAL A 26 2.37 -5.38 -10.52
C VAL A 26 1.86 -4.29 -11.45
N GLU A 27 1.53 -3.13 -10.89
CA GLU A 27 1.04 -1.98 -11.64
C GLU A 27 1.92 -0.75 -11.39
N CYS A 28 2.16 0.03 -12.45
CA CYS A 28 2.76 1.36 -12.34
C CYS A 28 1.66 2.41 -12.46
N ILE A 29 1.36 3.09 -11.35
CA ILE A 29 0.28 4.07 -11.30
C ILE A 29 0.88 5.47 -11.51
N PRO A 30 0.47 6.22 -12.55
CA PRO A 30 0.95 7.57 -12.77
C PRO A 30 0.47 8.50 -11.65
N GLN A 31 1.20 9.58 -11.42
CA GLN A 31 0.78 10.60 -10.47
C GLN A 31 -0.61 11.11 -10.86
N SER A 32 -1.58 10.93 -9.95
CA SER A 32 -2.96 11.35 -10.17
C SER A 32 -3.57 11.88 -8.88
N HIS A 33 -4.67 12.61 -9.02
CA HIS A 33 -5.51 13.01 -7.88
C HIS A 33 -6.48 11.92 -7.45
N THR A 34 -6.52 10.78 -8.16
CA THR A 34 -7.41 9.67 -7.86
C THR A 34 -6.89 8.90 -6.64
N PRO A 35 -7.70 8.70 -5.60
CA PRO A 35 -7.27 7.95 -4.43
C PRO A 35 -7.07 6.47 -4.79
N LEU A 36 -5.91 5.93 -4.43
CA LEU A 36 -5.61 4.49 -4.56
C LEU A 36 -6.51 3.66 -3.67
N LEU A 37 -6.78 4.15 -2.46
CA LEU A 37 -7.64 3.55 -1.44
C LEU A 37 -8.52 4.65 -0.82
N LYS A 38 -9.72 4.27 -0.38
CA LYS A 38 -10.66 5.18 0.28
C LYS A 38 -10.91 4.70 1.72
N GLN A 39 -10.88 5.64 2.66
CA GLN A 39 -11.30 5.39 4.03
C GLN A 39 -12.75 4.88 4.07
N GLY A 40 -13.04 3.95 4.97
CA GLY A 40 -14.34 3.28 5.10
C GLY A 40 -14.60 2.14 4.10
N ASN A 41 -13.85 2.01 3.00
CA ASN A 41 -13.98 0.84 2.12
C ASN A 41 -13.38 -0.41 2.80
N ALA A 42 -13.96 -1.58 2.56
CA ALA A 42 -13.36 -2.83 3.02
C ALA A 42 -11.99 -3.06 2.38
N CYS A 43 -10.98 -3.41 3.19
CA CYS A 43 -9.66 -3.78 2.69
C CYS A 43 -9.67 -5.26 2.26
N THR A 44 -9.40 -5.52 0.98
CA THR A 44 -9.46 -6.86 0.38
C THR A 44 -8.11 -7.32 -0.16
N HIS A 45 -7.13 -6.44 -0.24
CA HIS A 45 -5.81 -6.70 -0.83
C HIS A 45 -4.72 -6.08 0.04
N LEU A 46 -3.58 -6.76 0.15
CA LEU A 46 -2.34 -6.18 0.67
C LEU A 46 -1.62 -5.49 -0.49
N ILE A 47 -1.35 -4.20 -0.36
CA ILE A 47 -0.66 -3.44 -1.41
C ILE A 47 0.76 -3.13 -0.95
N LEU A 48 1.73 -3.51 -1.78
CA LEU A 48 3.15 -3.22 -1.55
C LEU A 48 3.59 -2.13 -2.53
N VAL A 49 4.07 -1.00 -2.00
CA VAL A 49 4.50 0.13 -2.83
C VAL A 49 6.03 0.21 -2.82
N ALA A 50 6.63 -0.11 -3.96
CA ALA A 50 8.07 -0.29 -4.10
C ALA A 50 8.82 1.04 -4.21
N ASP A 51 8.21 2.02 -4.86
CA ASP A 51 8.80 3.29 -5.22
C ASP A 51 7.74 4.40 -5.32
N GLY A 52 8.16 5.64 -5.12
CA GLY A 52 7.31 6.83 -5.18
C GLY A 52 7.01 7.49 -3.82
N ILE A 53 6.03 8.39 -3.84
CA ILE A 53 5.57 9.11 -2.64
C ILE A 53 4.05 9.01 -2.60
N LEU A 54 3.53 8.51 -1.49
CA LEU A 54 2.10 8.40 -1.25
C LEU A 54 1.63 9.55 -0.36
N ARG A 55 0.40 10.02 -0.57
CA ARG A 55 -0.28 10.93 0.36
C ARG A 55 -1.36 10.14 1.08
N ARG A 56 -1.20 9.98 2.38
CA ARG A 56 -2.25 9.44 3.25
C ARG A 56 -3.12 10.59 3.73
N THR A 57 -4.43 10.43 3.61
CA THR A 57 -5.42 11.36 4.13
C THR A 57 -6.36 10.59 5.04
N HIS A 58 -6.57 11.10 6.25
CA HIS A 58 -7.55 10.59 7.20
C HIS A 58 -8.54 11.70 7.47
N THR A 59 -9.83 11.42 7.28
CA THR A 59 -10.93 12.33 7.61
C THR A 59 -11.58 11.84 8.89
N THR A 60 -11.85 12.74 9.82
CA THR A 60 -12.53 12.42 11.08
C THR A 60 -13.94 11.87 10.84
N ASP A 61 -14.47 11.12 11.80
CA ASP A 61 -15.78 10.46 11.67
C ASP A 61 -16.94 11.44 11.42
N ASP A 62 -16.82 12.67 11.93
CA ASP A 62 -17.77 13.76 11.72
C ASP A 62 -17.61 14.46 10.35
N GLY A 63 -16.58 14.10 9.57
CA GLY A 63 -16.27 14.68 8.27
C GLY A 63 -15.69 16.10 8.32
N CYS A 64 -15.50 16.69 9.51
CA CYS A 64 -15.16 18.10 9.64
C CYS A 64 -13.67 18.40 9.42
N LEU A 65 -12.80 17.42 9.68
CA LEU A 65 -11.35 17.60 9.63
C LEU A 65 -10.70 16.51 8.79
N SER A 66 -9.73 16.91 7.96
CA SER A 66 -8.89 15.99 7.20
C SER A 66 -7.41 16.26 7.49
N LEU A 67 -6.74 15.24 8.02
CA LEU A 67 -5.29 15.24 8.26
C LEU A 67 -4.59 14.58 7.08
N SER A 68 -3.46 15.14 6.65
CA SER A 68 -2.68 14.55 5.56
C SER A 68 -1.19 14.44 5.92
N ALA A 69 -0.60 13.33 5.51
CA ALA A 69 0.82 13.04 5.69
C ALA A 69 1.40 12.39 4.43
N LEU A 70 2.66 12.67 4.16
CA LEU A 70 3.41 11.99 3.11
C LEU A 70 3.99 10.69 3.66
N VAL A 71 3.90 9.62 2.88
CA VAL A 71 4.48 8.32 3.19
C VAL A 71 5.52 8.00 2.12
N HIS A 72 6.74 7.75 2.58
CA HIS A 72 7.86 7.39 1.71
C HIS A 72 7.93 5.88 1.54
N THR A 73 8.24 5.44 0.32
CA THR A 73 8.42 4.03 -0.04
C THR A 73 9.86 3.57 0.24
N PRO A 74 10.12 2.26 0.38
CA PRO A 74 9.19 1.13 0.25
C PRO A 74 8.28 0.97 1.48
N VAL A 75 7.00 0.73 1.26
CA VAL A 75 6.01 0.56 2.34
C VAL A 75 4.96 -0.48 1.98
N ALA A 76 4.47 -1.18 2.99
CA ALA A 76 3.29 -2.03 2.90
C ALA A 76 2.08 -1.27 3.45
N LEU A 77 1.00 -1.23 2.66
CA LEU A 77 -0.26 -0.64 3.10
C LEU A 77 -1.08 -1.73 3.77
N GLU A 78 -0.97 -1.81 5.09
CA GLU A 78 -1.73 -2.75 5.91
C GLU A 78 -3.12 -2.19 6.26
N PRO A 79 -4.12 -3.07 6.47
CA PRO A 79 -5.49 -2.65 6.82
C PRO A 79 -5.52 -1.78 8.07
N GLU A 80 -4.82 -2.16 9.14
CA GLU A 80 -4.89 -1.50 10.44
C GLU A 80 -4.32 -0.07 10.41
N ASN A 81 -3.37 0.20 9.51
CA ASN A 81 -2.73 1.50 9.34
C ASN A 81 -3.54 2.49 8.46
N LEU A 82 -4.68 2.05 7.93
CA LEU A 82 -5.61 2.84 7.11
C LEU A 82 -6.87 3.27 7.88
N TYR A 83 -7.21 2.60 8.99
CA TYR A 83 -8.45 2.85 9.75
C TYR A 83 -8.23 3.03 11.25
N GLY A 84 -7.00 3.32 11.69
CA GLY A 84 -6.72 3.75 13.05
C GLY A 84 -7.53 4.97 13.45
#